data_AF-A0A7L3D1V6-F1
#
_entry.id   AF-A0A7L3D1V6-F1
#
_cell.length_a   1.000
_cell.length_b   1.000
_cell.length_c   1.000
_cell.angle_alpha   90.00
_cell.angle_beta   90.00
_cell.angle_gamma   90.00
#
_symmetry.space_group_name_H-M   'P 1'
#
loop_
_entity.id
_entity.type
_entity.pdbx_description
1 polymer ?
#
loop_
_entity_poly.entity_id
_entity_poly.type
_entity_poly.pdbx_seq_one_letter_code
_entity_poly.pdbx_strand_id
1 'polypeptide(L)' 'VFQRWFLYPPDKTPHFHPNETTLTWLHRTYPALTPAQRPLECTIRPGEVLYFPDRWWHAPLNLDPPTPPPCPHG' A
#
# COMPACT_ATOMS: atom_id res chain seq x y z
N VAL A 1 -5.78 10.51 -8.00
CA VAL A 1 -5.51 9.24 -7.32
C VAL A 1 -4.93 9.48 -5.94
N PHE A 2 -5.65 9.01 -4.91
CA PHE A 2 -5.09 8.88 -3.56
C PHE A 2 -4.36 7.55 -3.47
N GLN A 3 -3.15 7.57 -2.91
CA GLN A 3 -2.36 6.37 -2.70
C GLN A 3 -2.08 6.19 -1.22
N ARG A 4 -2.41 5.01 -0.69
CA ARG A 4 -1.97 4.59 0.64
C ARG A 4 -0.65 3.84 0.50
N TRP A 5 0.31 4.21 1.33
CA TRP A 5 1.64 3.63 1.38
C TRP A 5 1.85 2.93 2.71
N PHE A 6 2.42 1.73 2.63
CA PHE A 6 2.87 0.95 3.78
C PHE A 6 4.39 0.89 3.76
N LEU A 7 5.03 1.25 4.87
CA LEU A 7 6.48 1.40 4.97
C LEU A 7 7.04 0.59 6.15
N TYR A 8 8.17 -0.08 5.96
CA TYR A 8 8.97 -0.65 7.04
C TYR A 8 10.43 -0.21 6.94
N PRO A 9 11.09 0.03 8.09
CA PRO A 9 12.53 0.23 8.10
C PRO A 9 13.26 -1.01 7.58
N PRO A 10 14.48 -0.85 7.03
CA PRO A 10 15.24 -1.95 6.42
C PRO A 10 15.47 -3.12 7.38
N ASP A 11 15.64 -2.83 8.68
CA ASP A 11 15.93 -3.82 9.73
C ASP A 11 14.71 -4.67 10.12
N LYS A 12 13.51 -4.32 9.64
CA LYS A 12 12.27 -5.02 9.96
C LYS A 12 11.68 -5.65 8.70
N THR A 13 12.01 -6.92 8.50
CA THR A 13 11.45 -7.69 7.39
C THR A 13 9.93 -7.80 7.53
N PRO A 14 9.15 -7.33 6.56
CA PRO A 14 7.69 -7.44 6.60
C PRO A 14 7.26 -8.90 6.37
N HIS A 15 6.09 -9.25 6.90
CA HIS A 15 5.38 -10.48 6.51
C HIS A 15 4.72 -10.28 5.14
N PHE A 16 5.53 -10.02 4.12
CA PHE A 16 5.10 -9.77 2.75
C PHE A 16 5.62 -10.89 1.86
N HIS A 17 4.73 -11.52 1.09
CA HIS A 17 5.14 -12.47 0.07
C HIS A 17 5.36 -11.74 -1.26
N PRO A 18 6.48 -11.97 -1.95
CA PRO A 18 6.80 -11.27 -3.20
C PRO A 18 5.81 -11.53 -4.33
N ASN A 19 5.04 -12.62 -4.25
CA ASN A 19 4.01 -12.99 -5.22
C ASN A 19 2.60 -12.52 -4.83
N GLU A 20 2.45 -11.83 -3.70
CA GLU A 20 1.16 -11.37 -3.19
C GLU A 20 0.98 -9.88 -3.47
N THR A 21 -0.22 -9.48 -3.90
CA THR A 21 -0.53 -8.06 -4.11
C THR A 21 -0.70 -7.33 -2.77
N THR A 22 -0.40 -6.02 -2.73
CA THR A 22 -0.63 -5.19 -1.53
C THR A 22 -2.06 -5.30 -1.01
N LEU A 23 -3.05 -5.39 -1.91
CA LEU A 23 -4.46 -5.55 -1.57
C LEU A 23 -4.71 -6.90 -0.86
N THR A 24 -4.20 -8.00 -1.42
CA THR A 24 -4.37 -9.33 -0.83
C THR A 24 -3.70 -9.41 0.54
N TRP A 25 -2.48 -8.89 0.66
CA TRP A 25 -1.76 -8.80 1.93
C TRP A 25 -2.54 -7.98 2.98
N LEU A 26 -3.12 -6.85 2.57
CA LEU A 26 -3.94 -5.99 3.44
C LEU A 26 -5.19 -6.71 3.96
N HIS A 27 -5.78 -7.61 3.17
CA HIS A 27 -6.96 -8.36 3.59
C HIS A 27 -6.60 -9.61 4.43
N ARG A 28 -5.50 -10.30 4.10
CA ARG A 28 -5.17 -11.61 4.69
C ARG A 28 -4.21 -11.52 5.87
N THR A 29 -3.19 -10.68 5.78
CA THR A 29 -2.06 -10.66 6.72
C THR A 29 -2.16 -9.48 7.68
N TYR A 30 -2.43 -8.28 7.15
CA TYR A 30 -2.46 -7.05 7.94
C TYR A 30 -3.38 -7.11 9.19
N PRO A 31 -4.59 -7.70 9.17
CA PRO A 31 -5.45 -7.77 10.35
C PRO A 31 -4.88 -8.63 11.49
N ALA A 32 -4.02 -9.59 11.16
CA ALA A 32 -3.38 -10.48 12.13
C ALA A 32 -2.10 -9.87 12.75
N LEU A 33 -1.63 -8.72 12.24
CA LEU A 33 -0.41 -8.08 12.75
C LEU A 33 -0.67 -7.43 14.12
N THR A 34 0.22 -7.73 15.07
CA THR A 34 0.27 -7.00 16.34
C THR A 34 0.65 -5.53 16.12
N PRO A 35 0.29 -4.61 17.03
CA PRO A 35 0.65 -3.19 16.88
C PRO A 35 2.14 -2.95 16.62
N ALA A 36 3.02 -3.72 17.29
CA ALA A 36 4.47 -3.63 17.09
C ALA A 36 4.93 -4.11 15.71
N GLN A 37 4.14 -4.95 15.04
CA GLN A 37 4.44 -5.49 13.71
C GLN A 37 3.80 -4.69 12.58
N ARG A 38 2.91 -3.72 12.86
CA ARG A 38 2.27 -2.91 11.82
C ARG A 38 3.30 -2.04 11.08
N PRO A 39 3.03 -1.73 9.79
CA PRO A 39 3.83 -0.77 9.02
C PRO A 39 3.57 0.65 9.49
N LEU A 40 4.44 1.56 9.06
CA LEU A 40 4.10 2.97 9.00
C LEU A 40 3.16 3.21 7.80
N GLU A 41 2.09 3.98 8.03
CA GLU A 41 1.06 4.25 7.03
C GLU A 41 1.03 5.72 6.67
N CYS A 42 1.01 6.01 5.36
CA CYS A 42 0.87 7.37 4.84
C CYS A 42 -0.13 7.35 3.68
N THR A 43 -0.98 8.37 3.56
CA THR A 43 -1.83 8.55 2.39
C THR A 43 -1.41 9.82 1.69
N ILE A 44 -1.01 9.71 0.42
CA ILE A 44 -0.65 10.87 -0.41
C ILE A 44 -1.77 11.23 -1.38
N ARG A 45 -1.91 12.53 -1.62
CA ARG A 45 -2.86 13.13 -2.57
C ARG A 45 -2.19 13.43 -3.90
N PRO A 46 -2.96 13.64 -4.99
CA PRO A 46 -2.40 14.14 -6.24
C PRO A 46 -1.61 15.43 -6.02
N GLY A 47 -0.35 15.45 -6.44
CA GLY A 47 0.57 16.58 -6.27
C GLY A 47 1.43 16.54 -5.01
N GLU A 48 1.22 15.59 -4.09
CA GLU A 48 2.08 15.38 -2.93
C GLU A 48 3.25 14.43 -3.26
N VAL A 49 4.36 14.59 -2.54
CA VAL A 49 5.58 13.78 -2.70
C VAL A 49 5.92 13.12 -1.37
N LEU A 50 6.14 11.80 -1.40
CA LEU A 50 6.63 11.03 -0.26
C LEU A 50 8.10 10.69 -0.47
N TYR A 51 8.93 10.93 0.54
CA TYR A 51 10.34 10.54 0.56
C TYR A 51 10.58 9.52 1.67
N PHE A 52 11.31 8.46 1.36
CA PHE A 52 11.86 7.52 2.32
C PHE A 52 13.31 7.15 1.93
N PRO A 53 14.20 6.87 2.91
CA PRO A 53 15.59 6.52 2.63
C PRO A 53 15.76 5.20 1.85
N ASP A 54 16.99 4.96 1.38
CA ASP A 54 17.38 3.72 0.70
C ASP A 54 17.01 2.45 1.51
N ARG A 55 16.69 1.36 0.81
CA ARG A 55 16.35 0.02 1.35
C ARG A 55 15.12 -0.07 2.23
N TRP A 56 14.31 0.99 2.33
CA TRP A 56 13.02 0.88 3.01
C TRP A 56 12.07 -0.03 2.23
N TRP A 57 11.46 -0.97 2.94
CA TRP A 57 10.39 -1.77 2.37
C TRP A 57 9.17 -0.88 2.18
N HIS A 58 8.57 -0.94 0.99
CA HIS A 58 7.44 -0.10 0.65
C HIS A 58 6.45 -0.85 -0.23
N ALA A 59 5.16 -0.65 0.05
CA ALA A 59 4.07 -1.18 -0.77
C ALA A 59 3.02 -0.08 -0.98
N PRO A 60 2.82 0.41 -2.21
CA PRO A 60 1.74 1.32 -2.52
C PRO A 60 0.41 0.56 -2.76
N LEU A 61 -0.70 1.22 -2.44
CA LEU A 61 -2.06 0.77 -2.72
C LEU A 61 -2.87 1.96 -3.26
N ASN A 62 -3.34 1.83 -4.50
CA ASN A 62 -4.27 2.78 -5.09
C ASN A 62 -5.64 2.64 -4.42
N LEU A 63 -6.23 3.76 -4.00
CA LEU A 63 -7.53 3.78 -3.33
C LEU A 63 -8.70 4.07 -4.28
N ASP A 64 -8.43 4.36 -5.56
CA ASP A 64 -9.51 4.59 -6.52
C ASP A 64 -10.18 3.26 -6.92
N PRO A 65 -11.53 3.21 -6.96
CA PRO A 65 -12.20 2.12 -7.63
C PRO A 65 -11.81 2.13 -9.12
N PRO A 66 -11.74 0.96 -9.78
CA PRO A 66 -11.53 0.92 -11.22
C PRO A 66 -12.58 1.82 -11.88
N THR A 67 -12.14 2.79 -12.69
CA THR A 67 -13.05 3.62 -13.48
C THR A 67 -13.97 2.68 -14.25
N PRO A 68 -15.30 2.78 -14.09
CA PRO A 68 -16.20 1.96 -14.88
C PRO A 68 -15.93 2.24 -16.36
N PRO A 69 -16.04 1.23 -17.24
CA PRO A 69 -15.94 1.48 -18.66
C PRO A 69 -16.97 2.56 -19.03
N PRO A 70 -16.64 3.48 -19.96
CA PRO A 70 -17.61 4.46 -20.42
C PRO A 70 -18.87 3.71 -20.88
N CYS A 71 -20.03 4.12 -20.39
CA CYS A 71 -21.30 3.60 -20.90
C CYS A 71 -21.28 3.75 -22.43
N PRO A 72 -21.57 2.69 -23.20
CA PRO A 72 -21.77 2.86 -24.63
C PRO A 72 -23.04 3.71 -24.78
N HIS A 73 -22.86 5.01 -24.91
CA HIS A 73 -23.93 5.92 -25.28
C HIS A 73 -24.42 5.50 -26.68
N GLY A 74 -25.68 5.07 -26.74
CA GLY A 74 -26.52 5.15 -27.92
C GLY A 74 -27.42 6.37 -27.81
#